data_AF-A0A448Y3K0-F1
#
_entry.id   AF-A0A448Y3K0-F1
#
_cell.length_a   1.000
_cell.length_b   1.000
_cell.length_c   1.000
_cell.angle_alpha   90.00
_cell.angle_beta   90.00
_cell.angle_gamma   90.00
#
_symmetry.space_group_name_H-M   'P 1'
#
loop_
_entity.id
_entity.type
_entity.pdbx_description
1 polymer ?
#
loop_
_entity_poly.entity_id
_entity_poly.type
_entity_poly.pdbx_seq_one_letter_code
_entity_poly.pdbx_strand_id
1 'polypeptide(L)'
;MITPEVRESTPLLTDIERQQIVKHVDNLNSNALPIDTLSKRELQVARKIMEGLSNKAIAAELFISERTVKFHCANIYKKLKISSRTALIASCFRSIYHPLRLA
;
A
#
# COMPACT_ATOMS: atom_id res chain seq x y z
N MET A 1 -60.94 -4.59 6.69
CA MET A 1 -60.08 -4.34 5.52
C MET A 1 -59.16 -3.17 5.86
N ILE A 2 -57.90 -3.45 6.20
CA ILE A 2 -56.80 -2.46 6.27
C ILE A 2 -55.56 -3.23 5.79
N THR A 3 -55.04 -2.89 4.61
CA THR A 3 -53.74 -3.42 4.16
C THR A 3 -52.64 -2.63 4.87
N PRO A 4 -51.62 -3.27 5.47
CA PRO A 4 -50.51 -2.54 6.03
C PRO A 4 -49.72 -1.94 4.87
N GLU A 5 -49.59 -0.61 4.89
CA GLU A 5 -48.77 0.17 3.99
C GLU A 5 -47.32 -0.29 4.15
N VAL A 6 -46.77 -0.90 3.09
CA VAL A 6 -45.35 -1.25 3.02
C VAL A 6 -44.59 0.08 2.98
N ARG A 7 -44.08 0.50 4.13
CA ARG A 7 -43.21 1.66 4.24
C ARG A 7 -41.98 1.37 3.40
N GLU A 8 -41.92 1.97 2.21
CA GLU A 8 -40.80 1.84 1.29
C GLU A 8 -39.51 2.06 2.07
N SER A 9 -38.67 1.03 2.03
CA SER A 9 -37.38 1.02 2.71
C SER A 9 -36.58 2.19 2.19
N THR A 10 -36.01 2.95 3.12
CA THR A 10 -35.00 4.00 2.96
C THR A 10 -34.26 3.92 1.62
N PRO A 11 -34.15 5.01 0.83
CA PRO A 11 -33.34 4.97 -0.37
C PRO A 11 -31.92 4.61 0.05
N LEU A 12 -31.46 3.44 -0.41
CA LEU A 12 -30.10 2.94 -0.22
C LEU A 12 -29.16 3.80 -1.07
N LEU A 13 -28.84 4.96 -0.50
CA LEU A 13 -27.84 5.92 -0.96
C LEU A 13 -28.22 6.62 -2.27
N THR A 14 -28.33 7.96 -2.23
CA THR A 14 -28.55 8.79 -3.41
C THR A 14 -27.36 8.71 -4.39
N ASP A 15 -27.57 8.99 -5.67
CA ASP A 15 -26.49 8.99 -6.68
C ASP A 15 -25.34 9.95 -6.32
N ILE A 16 -25.65 11.05 -5.64
CA ILE A 16 -24.67 12.02 -5.16
C ILE A 16 -23.80 11.39 -4.06
N GLU A 17 -24.43 10.75 -3.07
CA GLU A 17 -23.71 10.07 -1.99
C GLU A 17 -22.90 8.88 -2.54
N ARG A 18 -23.42 8.13 -3.53
CA ARG A 18 -22.66 7.10 -4.26
C ARG A 18 -21.41 7.69 -4.92
N GLN A 19 -21.56 8.78 -5.67
CA GLN A 19 -20.45 9.44 -6.36
C GLN A 19 -19.41 10.01 -5.38
N GLN A 20 -19.83 10.52 -4.22
CA GLN A 20 -18.94 11.00 -3.18
C GLN A 20 -18.11 9.85 -2.57
N ILE A 21 -18.73 8.70 -2.30
CA ILE A 21 -18.03 7.51 -1.79
C ILE A 21 -17.00 7.01 -2.82
N VAL A 22 -17.39 6.88 -4.09
CA VAL A 22 -16.48 6.43 -5.15
C VAL A 22 -15.25 7.34 -5.26
N LYS A 23 -15.45 8.67 -5.28
CA LYS A 23 -14.33 9.64 -5.32
C LYS A 23 -13.41 9.55 -4.10
N HIS A 24 -13.95 9.23 -2.93
CA HIS A 24 -13.15 9.07 -1.71
C HIS A 24 -12.33 7.77 -1.75
N VAL A 25 -12.93 6.69 -2.25
CA VAL A 25 -12.26 5.39 -2.47
C VAL A 25 -11.15 5.51 -3.53
N ASP A 26 -11.38 6.28 -4.60
CA ASP A 26 -10.36 6.53 -5.61
C ASP A 26 -9.18 7.32 -5.04
N ASN A 27 -9.42 8.36 -4.24
CA ASN A 27 -8.34 9.09 -3.54
C ASN A 27 -7.53 8.21 -2.60
N LEU A 28 -8.18 7.25 -1.93
CA LEU A 28 -7.50 6.23 -1.13
C LEU A 28 -6.64 5.30 -2.02
N ASN A 29 -7.07 5.00 -3.24
CA ASN A 29 -6.43 4.09 -4.18
C ASN A 29 -5.31 4.72 -5.02
N SER A 30 -5.30 6.04 -5.19
CA SER A 30 -4.27 6.79 -5.95
C SER A 30 -2.88 6.81 -5.30
N ASN A 31 -2.69 6.21 -4.12
CA ASN A 31 -1.39 6.10 -3.45
C ASN A 31 -0.59 4.90 -3.99
N ALA A 32 -0.33 4.88 -5.29
CA ALA A 32 0.77 4.07 -5.81
C ALA A 32 2.06 4.55 -5.12
N LEU A 33 2.72 3.65 -4.37
CA LEU A 33 4.01 3.96 -3.77
C LEU A 33 4.93 4.52 -4.87
N PRO A 34 5.65 5.64 -4.63
CA PRO A 34 6.55 6.23 -5.62
C PRO A 34 7.84 5.40 -5.73
N ILE A 35 7.71 4.11 -6.10
CA ILE A 35 8.79 3.11 -6.14
C ILE A 35 9.87 3.56 -7.14
N ASP A 36 9.49 4.26 -8.20
CA ASP A 36 10.41 4.78 -9.21
C ASP A 36 11.39 5.84 -8.67
N THR A 37 11.13 6.38 -7.47
CA THR A 37 12.06 7.31 -6.78
C THR A 37 13.19 6.60 -6.04
N LEU A 38 13.10 5.28 -5.88
CA LEU A 38 14.15 4.48 -5.28
C LEU A 38 15.28 4.29 -6.29
N SER A 39 16.51 4.43 -5.81
CA SER A 39 17.69 4.01 -6.56
C SER A 39 17.66 2.50 -6.80
N LYS A 40 18.43 2.03 -7.79
CA LYS A 40 18.59 0.60 -8.07
C LYS A 40 18.94 -0.21 -6.81
N ARG A 41 19.78 0.34 -5.95
CA ARG A 41 20.22 -0.33 -4.73
C ARG A 41 19.14 -0.35 -3.64
N GLU A 42 18.43 0.74 -3.46
CA GLU A 42 17.28 0.80 -2.55
C GLU A 42 16.18 -0.15 -3.00
N LEU A 43 15.93 -0.27 -4.30
CA LEU A 43 14.98 -1.22 -4.85
C LEU A 43 15.37 -2.68 -4.56
N GLN A 44 16.66 -3.03 -4.70
CA GLN A 44 17.15 -4.35 -4.33
C GLN A 44 16.91 -4.63 -2.84
N VAL A 45 17.24 -3.69 -1.95
CA VAL A 45 17.00 -3.83 -0.51
C VAL A 45 15.50 -3.97 -0.22
N ALA A 46 14.64 -3.14 -0.82
CA ALA A 46 13.19 -3.22 -0.64
C ALA A 46 12.61 -4.58 -1.08
N ARG A 47 13.07 -5.13 -2.20
CA ARG A 47 12.68 -6.48 -2.66
C ARG A 47 13.06 -7.55 -1.65
N LYS A 48 14.30 -7.53 -1.15
CA LYS A 48 14.74 -8.47 -0.10
C LYS A 48 13.97 -8.31 1.22
N ILE A 49 13.51 -7.10 1.54
CA ILE A 49 12.59 -6.88 2.66
C ILE A 49 11.25 -7.58 2.42
N MET A 50 10.70 -7.47 1.21
CA MET A 50 9.45 -8.14 0.80
C MET A 50 9.57 -9.66 0.78
N GLU A 51 10.76 -10.20 0.51
CA GLU A 51 11.08 -11.63 0.64
C GLU A 51 11.16 -12.08 2.12
N GLY A 52 11.04 -11.17 3.09
CA GLY A 52 11.05 -11.48 4.51
C GLY A 52 12.45 -11.52 5.15
N LEU A 53 13.51 -11.15 4.42
CA LEU A 53 14.88 -11.26 4.93
C LEU A 53 15.22 -10.24 6.01
N SER A 54 15.95 -10.67 7.04
CA SER A 54 16.51 -9.79 8.07
C SER A 54 17.62 -8.89 7.51
N ASN A 55 17.92 -7.76 8.16
CA ASN A 55 19.00 -6.88 7.70
C ASN A 55 20.37 -7.61 7.60
N LYS A 56 20.62 -8.58 8.48
CA LYS A 56 21.83 -9.42 8.44
C LYS A 56 21.85 -10.33 7.21
N ALA A 57 20.73 -10.94 6.85
CA ALA A 57 20.62 -11.76 5.64
C ALA A 57 20.75 -10.92 4.38
N ILE A 58 20.09 -9.76 4.33
CA ILE A 58 20.21 -8.80 3.22
C ILE A 58 21.66 -8.35 3.06
N ALA A 59 22.35 -8.04 4.16
CA ALA A 59 23.75 -7.66 4.15
C ALA A 59 24.64 -8.75 3.52
N ALA A 60 24.41 -10.01 3.90
CA ALA A 60 25.13 -11.15 3.34
C ALA A 60 24.86 -11.33 1.84
N GLU A 61 23.60 -11.34 1.41
CA GLU A 61 23.25 -11.54 0.00
C GLU A 61 23.72 -10.41 -0.92
N LEU A 62 23.72 -9.18 -0.38
CA LEU A 62 24.07 -8.00 -1.13
C LEU A 62 25.55 -7.59 -0.96
N PHE A 63 26.34 -8.37 -0.22
CA PHE A 63 27.77 -8.11 0.05
C PHE A 63 28.04 -6.70 0.61
N ILE A 64 27.25 -6.26 1.60
CA ILE A 64 27.40 -4.97 2.30
C ILE A 64 27.27 -5.15 3.81
N SER A 65 27.59 -4.12 4.59
CA SER A 65 27.40 -4.18 6.05
C SER A 65 25.92 -4.06 6.45
N GLU A 66 25.54 -4.63 7.60
CA GLU A 66 24.19 -4.44 8.17
C GLU A 66 23.89 -2.95 8.44
N ARG A 67 24.91 -2.16 8.81
CA ARG A 67 24.79 -0.69 8.94
C ARG A 67 24.39 -0.04 7.62
N THR A 68 24.97 -0.49 6.50
CA THR A 68 24.63 0.00 5.16
C THR A 68 23.20 -0.38 4.77
N VAL A 69 22.74 -1.58 5.14
CA VAL A 69 21.33 -1.97 4.96
C VAL A 69 20.41 -1.04 5.75
N LYS A 70 20.70 -0.78 7.03
CA LYS A 70 19.92 0.16 7.86
C LYS A 70 19.85 1.56 7.24
N PHE A 71 20.96 2.03 6.68
CA PHE A 71 21.01 3.31 5.95
C PHE A 71 20.08 3.29 4.71
N HIS A 72 20.14 2.24 3.89
CA HIS A 72 19.21 2.11 2.76
C HIS A 72 17.75 2.05 3.22
N CYS A 73 17.43 1.30 4.29
CA CYS A 73 16.08 1.26 4.87
C CYS A 73 15.58 2.65 5.26
N ALA A 74 16.41 3.45 5.94
CA ALA A 74 16.03 4.81 6.33
C ALA A 74 15.73 5.69 5.12
N ASN A 75 16.53 5.60 4.05
CA ASN A 75 16.30 6.36 2.82
C ASN A 75 15.04 5.88 2.09
N ILE A 76 14.80 4.57 2.01
CA ILE A 76 13.58 4.00 1.43
C ILE A 76 12.36 4.56 2.17
N TYR A 77 12.36 4.49 3.51
CA TYR A 77 11.23 4.94 4.32
C TYR A 77 10.97 6.43 4.14
N LYS A 78 12.03 7.24 4.10
CA LYS A 78 11.94 8.68 3.83
C LYS A 78 11.36 8.97 2.44
N LYS A 79 11.86 8.30 1.39
CA LYS A 79 11.43 8.50 0.00
C LYS A 79 9.97 8.08 -0.21
N LEU A 80 9.57 6.97 0.39
CA LEU A 80 8.22 6.44 0.30
C LEU A 80 7.26 7.06 1.33
N LYS A 81 7.74 7.95 2.20
CA LYS A 81 6.96 8.62 3.26
C LYS A 81 6.25 7.63 4.20
N ILE A 82 6.95 6.58 4.59
CA ILE A 82 6.47 5.54 5.51
C ILE A 82 7.34 5.49 6.76
N SER A 83 6.80 4.95 7.84
CA SER A 83 7.45 4.98 9.15
C SER A 83 8.21 3.70 9.51
N SER A 84 7.96 2.58 8.82
CA SER A 84 8.48 1.29 9.26
C SER A 84 8.60 0.24 8.16
N ARG A 85 9.34 -0.83 8.50
CA ARG A 85 9.43 -2.05 7.69
C ARG A 85 8.05 -2.66 7.42
N THR A 86 7.20 -2.73 8.44
CA THR A 86 5.84 -3.27 8.31
C THR A 86 4.98 -2.37 7.41
N ALA A 87 5.13 -1.05 7.52
CA ALA A 87 4.44 -0.11 6.64
C ALA A 87 4.90 -0.24 5.17
N LEU A 88 6.19 -0.52 4.92
CA LEU A 88 6.70 -0.84 3.58
C LEU A 88 6.00 -2.08 3.04
N ILE A 89 6.00 -3.15 3.83
CA ILE A 89 5.40 -4.42 3.44
C ILE A 89 3.90 -4.23 3.15
N ALA A 90 3.14 -3.66 4.08
CA ALA A 90 1.70 -3.42 3.91
C ALA A 90 1.39 -2.57 2.67
N SER A 91 2.17 -1.52 2.42
CA SER A 91 1.98 -0.65 1.27
C SER A 91 2.29 -1.37 -0.06
N CYS A 92 3.32 -2.21 -0.09
CA CYS A 92 3.62 -3.04 -1.26
C CYS A 92 2.51 -4.08 -1.50
N PHE A 93 2.02 -4.75 -0.45
CA PHE A 93 0.88 -5.66 -0.55
C PHE A 93 -0.36 -4.95 -1.12
N ARG A 94 -0.70 -3.75 -0.64
CA ARG A 94 -1.82 -2.96 -1.17
C ARG A 94 -1.69 -2.67 -2.67
N SER A 95 -0.48 -2.40 -3.15
CA SER A 95 -0.21 -2.13 -4.57
C SER A 95 -0.31 -3.39 -5.44
N ILE A 96 0.10 -4.56 -4.91
CA ILE A 96 0.06 -5.85 -5.62
C ILE A 96 -1.37 -6.41 -5.67
N TYR A 97 -2.10 -6.34 -4.56
CA TYR A 97 -3.46 -6.90 -4.43
C TYR A 97 -4.57 -5.88 -4.73
N HIS A 98 -4.24 -4.76 -5.41
CA HIS A 98 -5.29 -3.86 -5.89
C HIS A 98 -6.12 -4.61 -6.94
N PRO A 99 -7.45 -4.79 -6.73
CA PRO A 99 -8.28 -5.73 -7.48
C PRO A 99 -8.38 -5.42 -8.99
N LEU A 100 -7.94 -4.24 -9.43
CA LEU A 100 -7.95 -3.80 -10.83
C LEU A 100 -6.65 -4.07 -11.59
N ARG A 101 -5.63 -4.71 -10.98
CA ARG A 101 -4.35 -5.04 -11.64
C ARG A 101 -4.26 -6.48 -12.14
N LEU A 102 -5.28 -7.30 -11.86
CA LEU A 102 -5.37 -8.72 -12.23
C LEU A 102 -6.43 -9.00 -13.32
N ALA A 103 -6.92 -7.95 -14.00
CA ALA A 103 -7.87 -8.05 -15.11
C ALA A 103 -7.23 -7.56 -16.42
#